data_AF-A0A5Q2TM30-F1
#
_entry.id   AF-A0A5Q2TM30-F1
#
_cell.length_a   1.000
_cell.length_b   1.000
_cell.length_c   1.000
_cell.angle_alpha   90.00
_cell.angle_beta   90.00
_cell.angle_gamma   90.00
#
_symmetry.space_group_name_H-M   'P 1'
#
loop_
_entity.id
_entity.type
_entity.pdbx_description
1 polymer ?
#
loop_
_entity_poly.entity_id
_entity_poly.type
_entity_poly.pdbx_seq_one_letter_code
_entity_poly.pdbx_strand_id
1 'polypeptide(L)' 'MDRTFFVVIEGNDPVVVTVKDDVNRPNNLDCDSVLERWVTDKYNFRPYDYWEIDTCKKQNI' A
#
# COMPACT_ATOMS: atom_id res chain seq x y z
N MET A 1 -8.75 -9.32 -4.66
CA MET A 1 -7.96 -9.95 -3.58
C MET A 1 -7.16 -8.86 -2.89
N ASP A 2 -7.15 -8.80 -1.56
CA ASP A 2 -6.44 -7.72 -0.85
C ASP A 2 -4.93 -7.86 -1.02
N ARG A 3 -4.24 -6.76 -1.34
CA ARG A 3 -2.78 -6.70 -1.46
C ARG A 3 -2.20 -5.90 -0.31
N THR A 4 -1.09 -6.34 0.25
CA THR A 4 -0.43 -5.62 1.34
C THR A 4 0.95 -5.17 0.90
N PHE A 5 1.27 -3.91 1.19
CA PHE A 5 2.50 -3.25 0.82
C PHE A 5 3.25 -2.79 2.05
N PHE A 6 4.56 -2.99 2.05
CA PHE A 6 5.46 -2.29 2.96
C PHE A 6 5.98 -1.04 2.25
N VAL A 7 5.78 0.12 2.85
CA VAL A 7 6.06 1.43 2.23
C VAL A 7 7.09 2.17 3.07
N VAL A 8 8.18 2.58 2.44
CA VAL A 8 9.25 3.37 3.04
C VAL A 8 9.20 4.76 2.44
N ILE A 9 8.91 5.76 3.27
CA ILE A 9 8.80 7.16 2.84
C ILE A 9 10.00 7.92 3.39
N GLU A 10 10.67 8.71 2.55
CA GLU A 10 11.87 9.43 2.96
C GLU A 10 11.59 10.35 4.17
N GLY A 11 12.41 10.18 5.23
CA GLY A 11 12.31 10.94 6.47
C GLY A 11 11.09 10.60 7.34
N ASN A 12 10.44 9.45 7.13
CA ASN A 12 9.34 8.95 7.96
C ASN A 12 9.58 7.49 8.37
N ASP A 13 8.89 7.05 9.41
CA ASP A 13 8.85 5.64 9.76
C ASP A 13 8.14 4.82 8.66
N PRO A 14 8.62 3.61 8.37
CA PRO A 14 7.98 2.74 7.40
C PRO A 14 6.60 2.29 7.87
N VAL A 15 5.69 2.11 6.92
CA VAL A 15 4.28 1.80 7.18
C VAL A 15 3.82 0.61 6.35
N VAL A 16 2.93 -0.20 6.92
CA VAL A 16 2.27 -1.30 6.21
C VAL A 16 0.89 -0.85 5.77
N VAL A 17 0.57 -1.00 4.48
CA VAL A 17 -0.69 -0.57 3.86
C VAL A 17 -1.35 -1.77 3.19
N THR A 18 -2.58 -2.10 3.58
CA THR A 18 -3.39 -3.10 2.89
C THR A 18 -4.40 -2.40 1.99
N VAL A 19 -4.31 -2.67 0.69
CA VAL A 19 -5.23 -2.16 -0.33
C VAL A 19 -6.22 -3.27 -0.67
N LYS A 20 -7.50 -2.95 -0.49
CA LYS A 20 -8.61 -3.85 -0.85
C LYS A 20 -8.91 -3.69 -2.34
N ASP A 21 -8.72 -4.78 -3.08
CA ASP A 21 -9.05 -4.86 -4.50
C ASP A 21 -10.55 -5.15 -4.67
N ASP A 22 -11.34 -4.08 -4.85
CA ASP A 22 -12.78 -4.16 -5.10
C ASP A 22 -13.11 -4.26 -6.59
N VAL A 23 -12.93 -5.47 -7.13
CA VAL A 23 -13.19 -5.80 -8.54
C VAL A 23 -14.65 -5.63 -8.98
N ASN A 24 -15.59 -5.41 -8.04
CA ASN A 24 -17.02 -5.28 -8.36
C ASN A 24 -17.45 -3.84 -8.62
N ARG A 25 -16.56 -2.86 -8.44
CA ARG A 25 -16.87 -1.44 -8.67
C ARG A 25 -16.50 -1.03 -10.11
N PRO A 26 -17.42 -0.45 -10.89
CA PRO A 26 -17.06 0.13 -12.19
C PRO A 26 -16.04 1.26 -12.00
N ASN A 27 -15.01 1.30 -12.84
CA ASN A 27 -13.85 2.21 -12.76
C ASN A 27 -12.97 2.02 -11.51
N ASN A 28 -12.75 0.77 -11.08
CA ASN A 28 -11.82 0.51 -9.99
C ASN A 28 -10.38 0.83 -10.41
N LEU A 29 -9.69 1.66 -9.62
CA LEU A 29 -8.24 1.85 -9.76
C LEU A 29 -7.54 0.55 -9.34
N ASP A 30 -6.46 0.21 -10.02
CA ASP A 30 -5.59 -0.89 -9.58
C ASP A 30 -4.95 -0.56 -8.21
N CYS A 31 -4.49 -1.60 -7.51
CA CYS A 31 -3.98 -1.46 -6.15
C CYS A 31 -2.80 -0.49 -6.05
N ASP A 32 -1.94 -0.47 -7.08
CA ASP A 32 -0.75 0.39 -7.14
C ASP A 32 -1.16 1.85 -7.32
N SER A 33 -2.12 2.14 -8.21
CA SER A 33 -2.72 3.48 -8.37
C SER A 33 -3.40 3.99 -7.09
N VAL A 34 -4.05 3.10 -6.32
CA VAL A 34 -4.66 3.45 -5.03
C VAL A 34 -3.58 3.77 -3.99
N LEU A 35 -2.50 2.98 -3.95
CA LEU A 35 -1.36 3.22 -3.07
C LEU A 35 -0.70 4.56 -3.39
N GLU A 36 -0.41 4.83 -4.66
CA GLU A 36 0.21 6.08 -5.10
C GLU A 36 -0.62 7.31 -4.71
N ARG A 37 -1.94 7.24 -4.92
CA ARG A 37 -2.86 8.30 -4.52
C ARG A 37 -2.83 8.51 -3.01
N TRP A 38 -2.83 7.45 -2.22
CA TRP A 38 -2.76 7.56 -0.77
C TRP A 38 -1.44 8.18 -0.28
N VAL A 39 -0.31 7.77 -0.84
CA VAL A 39 1.00 8.35 -0.48
C VAL A 39 1.05 9.83 -0.86
N THR A 40 0.54 10.16 -2.04
CA THR A 40 0.43 11.53 -2.54
C THR A 40 -0.37 12.43 -1.60
N ASP A 41 -1.60 12.00 -1.26
CA ASP A 41 -2.53 12.77 -0.43
C ASP A 41 -1.99 12.95 1.00
N LYS A 42 -1.29 11.95 1.55
CA LYS A 42 -0.86 11.93 2.95
C LYS A 42 0.54 12.50 3.18
N TYR A 43 1.46 12.32 2.24
CA TYR A 43 2.87 12.67 2.40
C TYR A 43 3.33 13.75 1.43
N ASN A 44 2.41 14.41 0.73
CA ASN A 44 2.68 15.56 -0.12
C ASN A 44 3.74 15.26 -1.20
N PHE A 45 3.54 14.16 -1.93
CA PHE A 45 4.40 13.71 -3.03
C PHE A 45 5.87 13.44 -2.64
N ARG A 46 6.13 13.04 -1.39
CA ARG A 46 7.47 12.62 -1.00
C ARG A 46 7.93 11.38 -1.76
N PRO A 47 9.23 11.28 -2.08
CA PRO A 47 9.81 10.05 -2.60
C PRO A 47 9.55 8.88 -1.64
N TYR A 48 9.16 7.75 -2.22
CA TYR A 48 8.89 6.53 -1.46
C TYR A 48 9.25 5.31 -2.29
N ASP A 49 9.64 4.24 -1.59
CA ASP A 49 9.78 2.90 -2.13
C ASP A 49 8.71 2.01 -1.54
N TYR A 50 8.24 1.03 -2.30
CA TYR A 50 7.32 0.01 -1.79
C TYR A 50 7.61 -1.36 -2.38
N TRP A 51 7.23 -2.39 -1.64
CA TRP A 51 7.18 -3.76 -2.14
C TRP A 51 5.95 -4.46 -1.60
N GLU A 52 5.35 -5.30 -2.43
CA GLU A 52 4.26 -6.18 -2.02
C GLU A 52 4.82 -7.21 -1.04
N ILE A 53 4.17 -7.33 0.12
CA ILE A 53 4.43 -8.37 1.09
C ILE A 53 3.27 -9.35 1.07
N ASP A 54 3.58 -10.60 0.77
CA ASP A 54 2.64 -11.68 0.96
C ASP A 54 2.41 -11.81 2.46
N THR A 55 1.15 -11.73 2.89
CA THR A 55 0.76 -11.62 4.31
C THR A 55 1.69 -12.45 5.19
N CYS A 56 2.58 -11.77 5.94
CA CYS A 56 3.55 -12.44 6.79
C CYS A 56 2.79 -13.50 7.60
N LYS A 57 3.11 -14.79 7.39
CA LYS A 57 2.53 -15.87 8.21
C LYS A 57 2.73 -15.45 9.66
N LYS A 58 1.64 -15.17 10.38
CA LYS A 58 1.69 -14.95 11.82
C LYS A 58 2.35 -16.19 12.43
N GLN A 59 3.61 -16.05 12.82
CA GLN A 59 4.27 -17.01 13.69
C GLN A 59 3.75 -16.70 15.09
N ASN A 60 2.88 -17.55 15.63
CA ASN A 60 2.57 -17.52 17.06
C ASN A 60 3.82 -18.05 17.77
N ILE A 61 4.65 -17.15 18.29
CA ILE A 61 5.77 -17.47 19.18
C ILE A 61 5.21 -17.57 20.61
#